data_AF-A0A496LQY6-F1
#
_entry.id   AF-A0A496LQY6-F1
#
_cell.length_a   1.000
_cell.length_b   1.000
_cell.length_c   1.000
_cell.angle_alpha   90.00
_cell.angle_beta   90.00
_cell.angle_gamma   90.00
#
_symmetry.space_group_name_H-M   'P 1'
#
loop_
_entity.id
_entity.type
_entity.pdbx_description
1 polymer ?
#
loop_
_entity_poly.entity_id
_entity_poly.type
_entity_poly.pdbx_seq_one_letter_code
_entity_poly.pdbx_strand_id
1 'polypeptide(L)'
;MGDNVYIAYALWLLTGWFGGHRFYLGKFVSGFAMMALFFIGYSLAWAIVGYVFWALWGAWWLFDLRLTGAAVEKNQKKEALKDKLRAQDLEERLRRLYELYESGAISKEEFEARKEILLG
;
A
#
# COMPACT_ATOMS: atom_id res chain seq x y z
N MET A 1 -1.25 -0.01 -8.90
CA MET A 1 0.14 -0.34 -9.27
C MET A 1 0.70 -1.16 -8.13
N GLY A 2 1.02 -2.44 -8.34
CA GLY A 2 1.58 -3.27 -7.28
C GLY A 2 2.93 -2.70 -6.85
N ASP A 3 3.12 -2.55 -5.56
CA ASP A 3 4.39 -2.04 -5.01
C ASP A 3 5.53 -2.96 -5.45
N ASN A 4 6.46 -2.39 -6.22
CA ASN A 4 7.63 -3.10 -6.68
C ASN A 4 8.77 -2.91 -5.66
N VAL A 5 9.28 -4.02 -5.16
CA VAL A 5 10.36 -4.03 -4.17
C VAL A 5 11.60 -3.28 -4.64
N TYR A 6 11.94 -3.37 -5.94
CA TYR A 6 13.10 -2.68 -6.51
C TYR A 6 12.88 -1.16 -6.56
N ILE A 7 11.66 -0.72 -6.89
CA ILE A 7 11.30 0.71 -6.86
C ILE A 7 11.34 1.22 -5.42
N ALA A 8 10.83 0.44 -4.46
CA ALA A 8 10.86 0.82 -3.05
C ALA A 8 12.30 0.99 -2.53
N TYR A 9 13.24 0.11 -2.89
CA TYR A 9 14.66 0.26 -2.53
C TYR A 9 15.37 1.37 -3.31
N ALA A 10 15.04 1.57 -4.58
CA ALA A 10 15.56 2.71 -5.35
C ALA A 10 15.13 4.04 -4.72
N LEU A 11 13.87 4.15 -4.31
CA LEU A 11 13.37 5.31 -3.57
C LEU A 11 14.01 5.43 -2.19
N TRP A 12 14.29 4.33 -1.49
CA TRP A 12 14.98 4.38 -0.20
C TRP A 12 16.40 4.95 -0.36
N LEU A 13 17.11 4.59 -1.42
CA LEU A 13 18.45 5.13 -1.69
C LEU A 13 18.39 6.59 -2.15
N LEU A 14 17.50 6.92 -3.10
CA LEU A 14 17.45 8.24 -3.74
C LEU A 14 16.68 9.30 -2.96
N THR A 15 15.71 8.89 -2.13
CA THR A 15 14.84 9.81 -1.37
C THR A 15 14.80 9.50 0.13
N GLY A 16 15.58 8.52 0.59
CA GLY A 16 15.58 8.09 1.98
C GLY A 16 16.04 9.16 2.96
N TRP A 17 16.84 10.13 2.50
CA TRP A 17 17.24 11.31 3.26
C TRP A 17 16.05 12.20 3.67
N PHE A 18 14.96 12.18 2.89
CA PHE A 18 13.70 12.86 3.21
C PHE A 18 12.54 11.91 3.58
N GLY A 19 12.78 10.59 3.64
CA GLY A 19 11.73 9.61 3.91
C GLY A 19 10.77 9.37 2.73
N GLY A 20 11.16 9.71 1.50
CA GLY A 20 10.29 9.62 0.32
C GLY A 20 9.81 8.20 -0.02
N HIS A 21 10.63 7.19 0.26
CA HIS A 21 10.25 5.78 0.12
C HIS A 21 9.06 5.38 1.00
N ARG A 22 8.84 6.06 2.12
CA ARG A 22 7.69 5.80 2.99
C ARG A 22 6.40 6.34 2.42
N PHE A 23 6.45 7.45 1.68
CA PHE A 23 5.28 7.99 0.99
C PHE A 23 4.82 7.05 -0.13
N TYR A 24 5.77 6.46 -0.86
CA TYR A 24 5.47 5.42 -1.86
C TYR A 24 4.74 4.22 -1.24
N LEU A 25 5.15 3.80 -0.04
CA LEU A 25 4.52 2.71 0.70
C LEU A 25 3.23 3.12 1.45
N GLY A 26 2.74 4.34 1.28
CA GLY A 26 1.55 4.87 1.95
C GLY A 26 1.71 5.19 3.44
N LYS A 27 2.95 5.22 3.96
CA LYS A 27 3.29 5.44 5.36
C LYS A 27 3.60 6.90 5.70
N PHE A 28 2.66 7.80 5.42
CA PHE A 28 2.82 9.26 5.54
C PHE A 28 3.29 9.75 6.90
N VAL A 29 2.66 9.33 7.99
CA VAL A 29 3.03 9.77 9.35
C VAL A 29 4.51 9.51 9.64
N SER A 30 4.98 8.30 9.34
CA SER A 30 6.37 7.93 9.57
C SER A 30 7.34 8.58 8.58
N GLY A 31 6.88 8.92 7.37
CA GLY A 31 7.66 9.72 6.41
C GLY A 31 7.87 11.14 6.91
N PHE A 32 6.79 11.81 7.35
CA PHE A 32 6.87 13.15 7.93
C PHE A 32 7.68 13.20 9.22
N ALA A 33 7.58 12.18 10.08
CA ALA A 33 8.40 12.09 11.29
C ALA A 33 9.90 11.99 10.96
N MET A 34 10.27 11.21 9.95
CA MET A 34 11.66 11.07 9.50
C MET A 34 12.20 12.38 8.91
N MET A 35 11.38 13.06 8.10
CA MET A 35 11.71 14.38 7.55
C MET A 35 11.89 15.43 8.65
N ALA A 36 10.98 15.48 9.63
CA ALA A 36 11.08 16.38 10.78
C ALA A 36 12.35 16.11 11.58
N LEU A 37 12.69 14.84 11.84
CA LEU A 37 13.89 14.46 12.57
C LEU A 37 15.17 14.93 11.86
N PHE A 38 15.20 14.83 10.53
CA PHE A 38 16.31 15.34 9.72
C PHE A 38 16.47 16.86 9.86
N PHE A 39 15.38 17.63 9.70
CA PHE A 39 15.40 19.09 9.79
C PHE A 39 15.67 19.60 11.20
N ILE A 40 15.17 18.93 12.24
CA ILE A 40 15.49 19.22 13.64
C ILE A 40 16.98 19.00 13.88
N GLY A 41 17.53 17.87 13.42
CA GLY A 41 18.96 17.60 13.52
C GLY A 41 19.81 18.63 12.80
N TYR A 42 19.43 19.03 11.59
CA TYR A 42 20.10 20.08 10.82
C TYR A 42 20.04 21.43 11.55
N SER A 43 18.88 21.83 12.06
CA SER A 43 18.69 23.11 12.75
C SER A 43 19.46 23.21 14.07
N LEU A 44 19.71 22.07 14.73
CA LEU A 44 20.44 21.97 16.00
C LEU A 44 21.91 21.56 15.81
N ALA A 45 22.38 21.38 14.58
CA ALA A 45 23.74 20.88 14.29
C ALA A 45 24.83 21.80 14.85
N TRP A 46 24.60 23.12 14.84
CA TRP A 46 25.51 24.11 15.41
C TRP A 46 25.73 23.93 16.92
N ALA A 47 24.75 23.37 17.63
CA ALA A 47 24.79 23.16 19.08
C ALA A 47 25.35 21.78 19.48
N ILE A 48 25.92 21.01 18.54
CA ILE A 48 26.37 19.61 18.70
C ILE A 48 25.22 18.61 18.96
N VAL A 49 24.16 19.03 19.65
CA VAL A 49 22.94 18.24 19.90
C VAL A 49 22.29 17.75 18.59
N GLY A 50 22.40 18.50 17.50
CA GLY A 50 21.90 18.08 16.19
C GLY A 50 22.50 16.76 15.68
N TYR A 51 23.75 16.44 16.04
CA TYR A 51 24.37 15.17 15.66
C TYR A 51 23.71 13.97 16.33
N VAL A 52 23.12 14.13 17.53
CA VAL A 52 22.35 13.07 18.20
C VAL A 52 21.10 12.75 17.37
N PHE A 53 20.40 13.78 16.91
CA PHE A 53 19.24 13.60 16.04
C PHE A 53 19.60 12.96 14.70
N TRP A 54 20.73 13.33 14.10
CA TRP A 54 21.23 12.67 12.89
C TRP A 54 21.69 11.24 13.11
N ALA A 55 22.26 10.90 14.26
CA ALA A 55 22.59 9.52 14.61
C ALA A 55 21.33 8.66 14.74
N LEU A 56 20.30 9.16 15.43
CA LEU A 56 18.99 8.50 15.52
C LEU A 56 18.34 8.35 14.15
N TRP A 57 18.38 9.42 13.35
CA TRP A 57 17.86 9.43 11.99
C TRP A 57 18.59 8.42 11.08
N GLY A 58 19.92 8.37 11.13
CA GLY A 58 20.74 7.45 10.35
C GLY A 58 20.53 5.99 10.76
N ALA A 59 20.43 5.71 12.07
CA ALA A 59 20.05 4.37 12.55
C ALA A 59 18.66 3.96 12.05
N TRP A 60 17.70 4.89 12.04
CA TRP A 60 16.37 4.64 11.51
C TRP A 60 16.39 4.37 10.01
N TRP A 61 17.16 5.16 9.25
CA TRP A 61 17.34 4.98 7.81
C TRP A 61 17.94 3.61 7.47
N LEU A 62 18.92 3.13 8.25
CA LEU A 62 19.47 1.78 8.09
C LEU A 62 18.44 0.69 8.43
N PHE A 63 17.69 0.86 9.52
CA PHE A 63 16.62 -0.08 9.88
C PHE A 63 15.49 -0.12 8.83
N ASP A 64 15.35 0.95 8.05
CA ASP A 64 14.39 1.02 6.96
C ASP A 64 14.65 0.03 5.82
N LEU A 65 15.86 -0.55 5.70
CA LEU A 65 16.10 -1.68 4.80
C LEU A 65 15.13 -2.83 5.09
N ARG A 66 14.92 -3.14 6.38
CA ARG A 66 14.00 -4.20 6.80
C ARG A 66 12.54 -3.75 6.76
N LEU A 67 12.25 -2.52 7.19
CA LEU A 67 10.89 -1.99 7.20
C LEU A 67 10.30 -1.82 5.80
N THR A 68 11.12 -1.44 4.82
CA THR A 68 10.74 -1.29 3.41
C THR A 68 10.33 -2.62 2.82
N GLY A 69 11.17 -3.66 2.97
CA GLY A 69 10.84 -5.02 2.53
C GLY A 69 9.54 -5.54 3.16
N ALA A 70 9.40 -5.39 4.48
CA ALA A 70 8.20 -5.81 5.20
C ALA A 70 6.93 -5.05 4.76
N ALA A 71 7.06 -3.76 4.41
CA ALA A 71 5.94 -2.96 3.93
C ALA A 71 5.48 -3.39 2.54
N VAL A 72 6.42 -3.64 1.62
CA VAL A 72 6.11 -4.14 0.27
C VAL A 72 5.38 -5.48 0.36
N GLU A 73 5.89 -6.42 1.16
CA GLU A 73 5.26 -7.73 1.35
C GLU A 73 3.82 -7.59 1.91
N LYS A 74 3.63 -6.70 2.89
CA LYS A 74 2.32 -6.45 3.48
C LYS A 74 1.33 -5.87 2.44
N ASN A 75 1.79 -4.93 1.62
CA ASN A 75 0.95 -4.32 0.60
C ASN A 75 0.59 -5.32 -0.50
N GLN A 76 1.54 -6.16 -0.94
CA GLN A 76 1.27 -7.26 -1.89
C GLN A 76 0.25 -8.26 -1.33
N LYS A 77 0.39 -8.68 -0.07
CA LYS A 77 -0.59 -9.57 0.59
C LYS A 77 -1.98 -8.95 0.67
N LYS A 78 -2.05 -7.64 0.94
CA LYS A 78 -3.32 -6.90 1.01
C LYS A 78 -4.02 -6.86 -0.35
N GLU A 79 -3.29 -6.57 -1.42
CA GLU A 79 -3.85 -6.58 -2.78
C GLU A 79 -4.30 -7.99 -3.18
N ALA A 80 -3.47 -9.01 -2.94
CA ALA A 80 -3.85 -10.40 -3.21
C ALA A 80 -5.09 -10.84 -2.40
N LEU A 81 -5.25 -10.37 -1.16
CA LEU A 81 -6.44 -10.63 -0.36
C LEU A 81 -7.67 -9.89 -0.93
N LYS A 82 -7.51 -8.64 -1.34
CA LYS A 82 -8.58 -7.84 -1.94
C LYS A 82 -9.09 -8.45 -3.25
N ASP A 83 -8.18 -8.95 -4.08
CA ASP A 83 -8.54 -9.65 -5.33
C ASP A 83 -9.30 -10.94 -5.05
N LYS A 84 -8.87 -11.73 -4.05
CA LYS A 84 -9.61 -12.94 -3.61
C LYS A 84 -11.01 -12.60 -3.11
N LEU A 85 -11.14 -11.56 -2.28
CA LEU A 85 -12.45 -11.11 -1.77
C LEU A 85 -13.35 -10.62 -2.92
N ARG A 86 -12.79 -9.90 -3.90
CA ARG A 86 -13.54 -9.44 -5.08
C ARG A 86 -14.01 -10.60 -5.96
N ALA A 87 -13.20 -11.63 -6.14
CA ALA A 87 -13.59 -12.84 -6.87
C ALA A 87 -14.72 -13.59 -6.14
N GLN A 88 -14.61 -13.73 -4.81
CA GLN A 88 -15.67 -14.36 -4.00
C GLN A 88 -16.99 -13.58 -4.04
N ASP A 89 -16.96 -12.25 -3.93
CA ASP A 89 -18.14 -11.39 -4.05
C ASP A 89 -18.79 -11.51 -5.44
N LEU A 90 -17.98 -11.54 -6.50
CA LEU A 90 -18.47 -11.72 -7.86
C LEU A 90 -19.14 -13.08 -8.06
N GLU A 91 -18.52 -14.16 -7.57
CA GLU A 91 -19.08 -15.51 -7.61
C GLU A 91 -20.43 -15.59 -6.86
N GLU A 92 -20.51 -14.97 -5.68
CA GLU A 92 -21.74 -14.91 -4.89
C GLU A 92 -22.85 -14.13 -5.61
N ARG A 93 -22.52 -12.99 -6.22
CA ARG A 93 -23.47 -12.18 -7.01
C ARG A 93 -23.99 -12.93 -8.24
N LEU A 94 -23.12 -13.67 -8.94
CA LEU A 94 -23.50 -14.51 -10.07
C LEU A 94 -24.41 -15.67 -9.64
N ARG A 95 -24.10 -16.30 -8.51
CA ARG A 95 -24.93 -17.38 -7.95
C ARG A 95 -26.34 -16.89 -7.62
N ARG A 96 -26.47 -15.77 -6.90
CA ARG A 96 -27.79 -15.18 -6.58
C ARG A 96 -28.57 -14.81 -7.85
N LEU A 97 -27.88 -14.31 -8.87
CA LEU A 97 -28.51 -13.99 -10.15
C LEU A 97 -29.05 -15.25 -10.86
N TYR A 98 -28.32 -16.37 -10.79
CA TYR A 98 -28.76 -17.65 -11.33
C TYR A 98 -29.97 -18.21 -10.57
N GLU A 99 -29.97 -18.13 -9.24
CA GLU A 99 -31.10 -18.56 -8.39
C GLU A 99 -32.39 -17.77 -8.70
N LEU A 100 -32.28 -16.46 -9.01
CA LEU A 100 -33.41 -15.64 -9.45
C LEU A 100 -33.96 -16.08 -10.82
N TYR A 101 -33.08 -16.48 -11.74
CA TYR A 101 -33.48 -17.00 -13.04
C TYR A 101 -34.17 -18.37 -12.91
N GLU A 102 -33.60 -19.28 -12.13
CA GLU A 102 -34.15 -20.62 -11.90
C GLU A 102 -35.51 -20.58 -11.20
N SER A 103 -35.70 -19.65 -10.25
CA SER A 103 -37.00 -19.43 -9.60
C SER A 103 -38.04 -18.75 -10.49
N GLY A 104 -37.69 -18.36 -11.73
CA GLY A 104 -38.58 -17.67 -12.65
C GLY A 104 -38.89 -16.21 -12.27
N ALA A 105 -38.15 -15.65 -11.32
CA ALA A 105 -38.34 -14.27 -10.86
C ALA A 105 -37.84 -13.23 -11.87
N ILE A 106 -36.94 -13.62 -12.78
CA ILE A 106 -36.39 -12.78 -13.86
C ILE A 106 -36.39 -13.53 -15.20
N SER A 107 -36.49 -12.80 -16.32
CA SER A 107 -36.43 -13.41 -17.66
C SER A 107 -34.99 -13.79 -18.05
N LYS A 108 -34.84 -14.63 -19.08
CA LYS A 108 -33.51 -14.99 -19.62
C LYS A 108 -32.78 -13.76 -20.17
N GLU A 109 -33.49 -12.82 -20.79
CA GLU A 109 -32.86 -11.59 -21.30
C GLU A 109 -32.33 -10.72 -20.15
N GLU A 110 -33.12 -10.58 -19.08
CA GLU A 110 -32.70 -9.84 -17.88
C GLU A 110 -31.51 -10.49 -17.17
N PHE A 111 -31.47 -11.83 -17.13
CA PHE A 111 -30.34 -12.58 -16.59
C PHE A 111 -29.04 -12.29 -17.36
N GLU A 112 -29.05 -12.43 -18.69
CA GLU A 112 -27.85 -12.20 -19.50
C GLU A 112 -27.40 -10.74 -19.44
N ALA A 113 -28.33 -9.78 -19.48
CA ALA A 113 -27.99 -8.35 -19.35
C ALA A 113 -27.32 -8.03 -18.00
N ARG A 114 -27.85 -8.56 -16.89
CA ARG A 114 -27.26 -8.34 -15.55
C ARG A 114 -25.93 -9.07 -15.38
N LYS A 115 -25.79 -10.26 -15.94
CA LYS A 115 -24.54 -11.03 -15.94
C LYS A 115 -23.44 -10.31 -16.71
N GLU A 116 -23.76 -9.73 -17.87
CA GLU A 116 -22.82 -8.90 -18.65
C GLU A 116 -22.33 -7.70 -17.84
N ILE A 117 -23.25 -7.01 -17.13
CA ILE A 117 -22.90 -5.90 -16.23
C ILE A 117 -22.01 -6.35 -15.05
N LEU A 118 -22.14 -7.58 -14.59
CA LEU A 118 -21.32 -8.12 -13.49
C LEU A 118 -19.91 -8.52 -13.94
N LEU A 119 -19.76 -8.94 -15.20
CA LEU A 119 -18.50 -9.43 -15.78
C LEU A 119 -17.71 -8.35 -16.52
N GLY A 120 -18.36 -7.27 -16.95
CA GLY A 120 -17.74 -6.06 -17.52
C GLY A 120 -17.13 -5.14 -16.45
#